data_AF-A0A5S4H7W1-F1
#
_entry.id   AF-A0A5S4H7W1-F1
#
_cell.length_a   1.000
_cell.length_b   1.000
_cell.length_c   1.000
_cell.angle_alpha   90.00
_cell.angle_beta   90.00
_cell.angle_gamma   90.00
#
_symmetry.space_group_name_H-M   'P 1'
#
loop_
_entity.id
_entity.type
_entity.pdbx_description
1 polymer ?
#
loop_
_entity_poly.entity_id
_entity_poly.type
_entity_poly.pdbx_seq_one_letter_code
_entity_poly.pdbx_strand_id
1 'polypeptide(L)'
;MTLDGALAAAASAIAGMPEAEFAVGLAEVEEEYRRRDDIARARHAAFVASLQLDRAAYELGCRHEADGNLVEAARWFRVAAGGDHADAALRLGRTLDRLAGACGRAELHLVTEAAQAYAEAYAAGYPEAADRIDELLAGFAGRREELPREPPARCTHVRELASANEVLSDERIRELSRHAARCITCLADFVALLKSASAALPSGTVTDPFAQD
;
A
#
# COMPACT_ATOMS: atom_id res chain seq x y z
N MET A 1 -32.28 -29.27 17.18
CA MET A 1 -31.82 -27.97 16.69
C MET A 1 -30.33 -28.12 16.42
N THR A 2 -29.86 -27.95 15.18
CA THR A 2 -28.43 -28.07 14.85
C THR A 2 -27.69 -26.82 15.28
N LEU A 3 -26.38 -26.93 15.59
CA LEU A 3 -25.53 -25.78 15.92
C LEU A 3 -25.62 -24.72 14.81
N ASP A 4 -25.61 -25.16 13.55
CA ASP A 4 -25.76 -24.30 12.37
C ASP A 4 -27.08 -23.52 12.37
N GLY A 5 -28.19 -24.14 12.77
CA GLY A 5 -29.49 -23.47 12.86
C GLY A 5 -29.54 -22.43 13.98
N ALA A 6 -28.86 -22.69 15.10
CA ALA A 6 -28.75 -21.74 16.21
C ALA A 6 -27.85 -20.55 15.83
N LEU A 7 -26.72 -20.80 15.15
CA LEU A 7 -25.82 -19.76 14.66
C LEU A 7 -26.47 -18.89 13.59
N ALA A 8 -27.22 -19.49 12.65
CA ALA A 8 -27.95 -18.75 11.62
C ALA A 8 -29.08 -17.88 12.21
N ALA A 9 -29.80 -18.38 13.22
CA ALA A 9 -30.82 -17.61 13.93
C ALA A 9 -30.21 -16.44 14.71
N ALA A 10 -29.08 -16.67 15.40
CA ALA A 10 -28.36 -15.62 16.11
C ALA A 10 -27.83 -14.55 15.14
N ALA A 11 -27.23 -14.94 14.02
CA ALA A 11 -26.77 -14.01 12.99
C ALA A 11 -27.92 -13.17 12.41
N SER A 12 -29.09 -13.78 12.18
CA SER A 12 -30.29 -13.08 11.70
C SER A 12 -30.83 -12.09 12.73
N ALA A 13 -30.84 -12.48 14.02
CA ALA A 13 -31.25 -11.59 15.11
C ALA A 13 -30.30 -10.39 15.24
N ILE A 14 -29.00 -10.60 15.09
CA ILE A 14 -27.99 -9.53 15.09
C ILE A 14 -28.18 -8.59 13.90
N ALA A 15 -28.38 -9.14 12.71
CA ALA A 15 -28.59 -8.34 11.50
C ALA A 15 -29.88 -7.51 11.53
N GLY A 16 -30.89 -7.94 12.31
CA GLY A 16 -32.15 -7.24 12.48
C GLY A 16 -32.18 -6.20 13.60
N MET A 17 -31.14 -6.10 14.44
CA MET A 17 -31.09 -5.14 15.55
C MET A 17 -30.75 -3.71 15.06
N PRO A 18 -31.41 -2.66 15.60
CA PRO A 18 -30.98 -1.29 15.40
C PRO A 18 -29.53 -1.10 15.88
N GLU A 19 -28.73 -0.35 15.12
CA GLU A 19 -27.30 -0.14 15.41
C GLU A 19 -27.04 0.37 16.83
N ALA A 20 -27.90 1.26 17.34
CA ALA A 20 -27.81 1.77 18.71
C ALA A 20 -28.04 0.68 19.78
N GLU A 21 -28.98 -0.24 19.54
CA GLU A 21 -29.27 -1.35 20.46
C GLU A 21 -28.15 -2.39 20.42
N PHE A 22 -27.64 -2.70 19.23
CA PHE A 22 -26.48 -3.55 19.06
C PHE A 22 -25.23 -2.99 19.76
N ALA A 23 -24.97 -1.69 19.63
CA ALA A 23 -23.82 -1.04 20.25
C ALA A 23 -23.89 -1.07 21.79
N VAL A 24 -25.08 -0.85 22.37
CA VAL A 24 -25.28 -0.96 23.82
C VAL A 24 -25.08 -2.39 24.30
N GLY A 25 -25.69 -3.37 23.62
CA GLY A 25 -25.51 -4.79 23.97
C GLY A 25 -24.06 -5.24 23.84
N LEU A 26 -23.35 -4.79 22.81
CA LEU A 26 -21.91 -5.07 22.65
C LEU A 26 -21.11 -4.45 23.81
N ALA A 27 -21.35 -3.20 24.16
CA ALA A 27 -20.65 -2.52 25.25
C ALA A 27 -20.88 -3.20 26.61
N GLU A 28 -22.11 -3.68 26.87
CA GLU A 28 -22.43 -4.44 28.07
C GLU A 28 -21.67 -5.78 28.12
N VAL A 29 -21.61 -6.50 27.00
CA VAL A 29 -20.86 -7.75 26.88
C VAL A 29 -19.35 -7.53 27.05
N GLU A 30 -18.81 -6.46 26.48
CA GLU A 30 -17.40 -6.09 26.60
C GLU A 30 -17.02 -5.68 28.02
N GLU A 31 -17.88 -4.94 28.71
CA GLU A 31 -17.71 -4.57 30.11
C GLU A 31 -17.73 -5.80 31.01
N GLU A 32 -18.68 -6.71 30.80
CA GLU A 32 -18.74 -7.97 31.52
C GLU A 32 -17.49 -8.83 31.26
N TYR A 33 -17.00 -8.88 30.02
CA TYR A 33 -15.76 -9.56 29.67
C TYR A 33 -14.55 -8.93 30.37
N ARG A 34 -14.48 -7.59 30.44
CA ARG A 34 -13.40 -6.87 31.15
C ARG A 34 -13.38 -7.15 32.65
N ARG A 35 -14.55 -7.35 33.28
CA ARG A 35 -14.68 -7.67 34.72
C ARG A 35 -14.27 -9.09 35.09
N ARG A 36 -14.14 -10.01 34.12
CA ARG A 36 -13.74 -11.39 34.39
C ARG A 36 -12.34 -11.47 35.01
N ASP A 37 -12.08 -12.52 35.78
CA ASP A 37 -10.72 -12.82 36.21
C ASP A 37 -9.88 -13.46 35.08
N ASP A 38 -8.56 -13.55 35.28
CA ASP A 38 -7.63 -14.09 34.28
C ASP A 38 -7.92 -15.54 33.89
N ILE A 39 -8.40 -16.36 34.82
CA ILE A 39 -8.70 -17.77 34.58
C ILE A 39 -9.96 -17.90 33.70
N ALA A 40 -11.00 -17.13 34.01
CA ALA A 40 -12.22 -17.07 33.23
C ALA A 40 -11.97 -16.52 31.82
N ARG A 41 -11.11 -15.50 31.67
CA ARG A 41 -10.67 -15.01 30.35
C ARG A 41 -9.92 -16.09 29.57
N ALA A 42 -8.95 -16.76 30.18
CA ALA A 42 -8.18 -17.81 29.51
C ALA A 42 -9.05 -18.98 29.07
N ARG A 43 -10.00 -19.43 29.91
CA ARG A 43 -10.98 -20.46 29.55
C ARG A 43 -11.87 -20.05 28.39
N HIS A 44 -12.33 -18.81 28.39
CA HIS A 44 -13.14 -18.27 27.31
C HIS A 44 -12.35 -18.19 26.00
N ALA A 45 -11.12 -17.68 26.04
CA ALA A 45 -10.24 -17.64 24.86
C ALA A 45 -9.95 -19.05 24.32
N ALA A 46 -9.67 -20.02 25.19
CA ALA A 46 -9.47 -21.41 24.78
C ALA A 46 -10.73 -22.02 24.14
N PHE A 47 -11.92 -21.69 24.66
CA PHE A 47 -13.18 -22.11 24.04
C PHE A 47 -13.37 -21.48 22.66
N VAL A 48 -13.14 -20.17 22.50
CA VAL A 48 -13.27 -19.51 21.19
C VAL A 48 -12.27 -20.08 20.17
N ALA A 49 -11.02 -20.29 20.59
CA ALA A 49 -9.99 -20.91 19.74
C ALA A 49 -10.37 -22.34 19.30
N SER A 50 -11.10 -23.09 20.13
CA SER A 50 -11.56 -24.44 19.76
C SER A 50 -12.69 -24.44 18.74
N LEU A 51 -13.35 -23.30 18.48
CA LEU A 51 -14.43 -23.19 17.50
C LEU A 51 -13.95 -23.13 16.04
N GLN A 52 -12.63 -22.99 15.79
CA GLN A 52 -12.07 -22.98 14.43
C GLN A 52 -12.78 -21.96 13.51
N LEU A 53 -12.98 -20.75 14.02
CA LEU A 53 -13.75 -19.69 13.36
C LEU A 53 -13.10 -19.24 12.03
N ASP A 54 -11.78 -19.30 11.96
CA ASP A 54 -10.96 -19.09 10.77
C ASP A 54 -11.33 -20.07 9.65
N ARG A 55 -11.46 -21.36 9.97
CA ARG A 55 -11.90 -22.38 9.03
C ARG A 55 -13.36 -22.16 8.59
N ALA A 56 -14.25 -21.84 9.53
CA ALA A 56 -15.65 -21.57 9.22
C ALA A 56 -15.80 -20.35 8.27
N ALA A 57 -15.03 -19.29 8.52
CA ALA A 57 -14.97 -18.12 7.64
C ALA A 57 -14.40 -18.49 6.26
N TYR A 58 -13.35 -19.31 6.18
CA TYR A 58 -12.80 -19.79 4.92
C TYR A 58 -13.83 -20.57 4.09
N GLU A 59 -14.57 -21.49 4.72
CA GLU A 59 -15.62 -22.27 4.06
C GLU A 59 -16.76 -21.38 3.54
N LEU A 60 -17.14 -20.35 4.30
CA LEU A 60 -18.14 -19.37 3.86
C LEU A 60 -17.62 -18.51 2.70
N GLY A 61 -16.37 -18.07 2.74
CA GLY A 61 -15.72 -17.37 1.63
C GLY A 61 -15.69 -18.22 0.36
N CYS A 62 -15.38 -19.51 0.47
CA CYS A 62 -15.41 -20.44 -0.67
C CYS A 62 -16.81 -20.57 -1.29
N ARG A 63 -17.87 -20.58 -0.47
CA ARG A 63 -19.26 -20.61 -0.98
C ARG A 63 -19.59 -19.34 -1.76
N HIS A 64 -19.27 -18.17 -1.20
CA HIS A 64 -19.49 -16.90 -1.90
C HIS A 64 -18.65 -16.78 -3.18
N GLU A 65 -17.42 -17.30 -3.18
CA GLU A 65 -16.59 -17.36 -4.39
C GLU A 65 -17.24 -18.24 -5.46
N ALA A 66 -17.78 -19.41 -5.08
CA ALA A 66 -18.50 -20.31 -5.99
C ALA A 66 -19.79 -19.68 -6.55
N ASP A 67 -20.47 -18.85 -5.75
CA ASP A 67 -21.64 -18.08 -6.17
C ASP A 67 -21.28 -16.85 -7.04
N GLY A 68 -19.98 -16.60 -7.27
CA GLY A 68 -19.47 -15.46 -8.03
C GLY A 68 -19.50 -14.13 -7.27
N ASN A 69 -19.87 -14.12 -5.98
CA ASN A 69 -19.87 -12.93 -5.15
C ASN A 69 -18.48 -12.68 -4.56
N LEU A 70 -17.58 -12.13 -5.39
CA LEU A 70 -16.19 -11.87 -5.01
C LEU A 70 -16.05 -10.87 -3.85
N VAL A 71 -16.98 -9.92 -3.71
CA VAL A 71 -16.95 -8.92 -2.63
C VAL A 71 -17.17 -9.60 -1.28
N GLU A 72 -18.20 -10.43 -1.18
CA GLU A 72 -18.49 -11.15 0.05
C GLU A 72 -17.46 -12.24 0.32
N ALA A 73 -16.96 -12.91 -0.73
CA ALA A 73 -15.85 -13.85 -0.60
C ALA A 73 -14.61 -13.19 0.01
N ALA A 74 -14.19 -12.03 -0.50
CA ALA A 74 -13.05 -11.28 0.04
C ALA A 74 -13.28 -10.89 1.51
N ARG A 75 -14.50 -10.49 1.88
CA ARG A 75 -14.86 -10.19 3.27
C ARG A 75 -14.61 -11.37 4.20
N TRP A 76 -15.05 -12.57 3.83
CA TRP A 76 -14.86 -13.76 4.66
C TRP A 76 -13.42 -14.28 4.65
N PHE A 77 -12.72 -14.19 3.52
CA PHE A 77 -11.30 -14.55 3.47
C PHE A 77 -10.44 -13.62 4.33
N ARG A 78 -10.77 -12.33 4.49
CA ARG A 78 -10.08 -11.45 5.47
C ARG A 78 -10.20 -11.96 6.90
N VAL A 79 -11.40 -12.39 7.29
CA VAL A 79 -11.64 -12.93 8.64
C VAL A 79 -10.81 -14.19 8.86
N ALA A 80 -10.78 -15.09 7.88
CA ALA A 80 -10.01 -16.32 7.95
C ALA A 80 -8.48 -16.07 7.95
N ALA A 81 -8.00 -15.20 7.06
CA ALA A 81 -6.58 -14.84 6.98
C ALA A 81 -6.09 -14.16 8.26
N GLY A 82 -6.91 -13.31 8.88
CA GLY A 82 -6.61 -12.70 10.19
C GLY A 82 -6.56 -13.70 11.35
N GLY A 83 -7.04 -14.93 11.16
CA GLY A 83 -6.88 -16.06 12.07
C GLY A 83 -5.72 -17.00 11.71
N ASP A 84 -4.74 -16.53 10.93
CA ASP A 84 -3.58 -17.28 10.43
C ASP A 84 -3.91 -18.45 9.48
N HIS A 85 -5.08 -18.41 8.83
CA HIS A 85 -5.44 -19.43 7.83
C HIS A 85 -4.75 -19.17 6.49
N ALA A 86 -3.62 -19.84 6.25
CA ALA A 86 -2.76 -19.58 5.10
C ALA A 86 -3.44 -19.77 3.72
N ASP A 87 -4.27 -20.80 3.54
CA ASP A 87 -5.06 -20.95 2.30
C ASP A 87 -6.00 -19.77 2.05
N ALA A 88 -6.53 -19.16 3.13
CA ALA A 88 -7.43 -18.03 3.03
C ALA A 88 -6.69 -16.78 2.58
N ALA A 89 -5.46 -16.56 3.04
CA ALA A 89 -4.62 -15.46 2.57
C ALA A 89 -4.34 -15.58 1.05
N LEU A 90 -4.02 -16.78 0.57
CA LEU A 90 -3.83 -17.02 -0.87
C LEU A 90 -5.11 -16.75 -1.68
N ARG A 91 -6.27 -17.23 -1.18
CA ARG A 91 -7.57 -16.98 -1.83
C ARG A 91 -8.00 -15.52 -1.77
N LEU A 92 -7.69 -14.82 -0.67
CA LEU A 92 -7.94 -13.39 -0.52
C LEU A 92 -7.19 -12.61 -1.60
N GLY A 93 -5.89 -12.87 -1.76
CA GLY A 93 -5.08 -12.25 -2.82
C GLY A 93 -5.67 -12.45 -4.22
N ARG A 94 -6.06 -13.69 -4.55
CA ARG A 94 -6.70 -14.02 -5.84
C ARG A 94 -8.03 -13.30 -6.04
N THR A 95 -8.84 -13.21 -4.99
CA THR A 95 -10.16 -12.59 -5.04
C THR A 95 -10.05 -11.08 -5.23
N LEU A 96 -9.14 -10.44 -4.50
CA LEU A 96 -8.88 -9.00 -4.58
C LEU A 96 -8.27 -8.60 -5.93
N ASP A 97 -7.37 -9.42 -6.48
CA ASP A 97 -6.80 -9.21 -7.81
C ASP A 97 -7.90 -9.23 -8.90
N ARG A 98 -8.81 -10.21 -8.85
CA ARG A 98 -9.98 -10.25 -9.75
C ARG A 98 -10.88 -9.02 -9.58
N LEU A 99 -11.14 -8.59 -8.34
CA LEU A 99 -11.92 -7.38 -8.06
C LEU A 99 -11.24 -6.13 -8.63
N ALA A 100 -9.92 -5.98 -8.45
CA ALA A 100 -9.15 -4.87 -8.98
C ALA A 100 -9.17 -4.84 -10.53
N GLY A 101 -9.17 -6.01 -11.17
CA GLY A 101 -9.33 -6.13 -12.62
C GLY A 101 -10.73 -5.75 -13.12
N ALA A 102 -11.78 -6.11 -12.38
CA ALA A 102 -13.17 -5.83 -12.75
C ALA A 102 -13.55 -4.34 -12.63
N CYS A 103 -12.95 -3.60 -11.69
CA CYS A 103 -13.29 -2.19 -11.46
C CYS A 103 -12.74 -1.23 -12.54
N GLY A 104 -11.91 -1.69 -13.49
CA GLY A 104 -11.36 -0.90 -14.61
C GLY A 104 -10.34 0.19 -14.19
N ARG A 105 -10.51 0.79 -13.02
CA ARG A 105 -9.44 1.39 -12.21
C ARG A 105 -9.07 0.38 -11.16
N ALA A 106 -7.86 -0.17 -11.26
CA ALA A 106 -7.27 -0.92 -10.17
C ALA A 106 -7.16 0.02 -8.96
N GLU A 107 -8.12 -0.06 -8.04
CA GLU A 107 -8.07 0.68 -6.80
C GLU A 107 -6.77 0.27 -6.12
N LEU A 108 -5.87 1.25 -5.94
CA LEU A 108 -4.55 1.02 -5.35
C LEU A 108 -4.66 0.26 -4.02
N HIS A 109 -5.75 0.50 -3.28
CA HIS A 109 -6.09 -0.23 -2.07
C HIS A 109 -6.26 -1.74 -2.31
N LEU A 110 -7.08 -2.16 -3.28
CA LEU A 110 -7.29 -3.58 -3.59
C LEU A 110 -6.00 -4.26 -4.06
N VAL A 111 -5.19 -3.57 -4.86
CA VAL A 111 -3.90 -4.10 -5.33
C VAL A 111 -2.91 -4.23 -4.17
N THR A 112 -2.87 -3.25 -3.28
CA THR A 112 -1.97 -3.28 -2.11
C THR A 112 -2.40 -4.37 -1.14
N GLU A 113 -3.70 -4.48 -0.87
CA GLU A 113 -4.26 -5.52 -0.02
C GLU A 113 -4.03 -6.93 -0.61
N ALA A 114 -4.21 -7.08 -1.94
CA ALA A 114 -3.90 -8.35 -2.62
C ALA A 114 -2.43 -8.73 -2.47
N ALA A 115 -1.52 -7.78 -2.66
CA ALA A 115 -0.07 -8.02 -2.50
C ALA A 115 0.28 -8.41 -1.06
N GLN A 116 -0.34 -7.78 -0.06
CA GLN A 116 -0.17 -8.15 1.36
C GLN A 116 -0.64 -9.57 1.62
N ALA A 117 -1.85 -9.92 1.17
CA ALA A 117 -2.40 -11.27 1.35
C ALA A 117 -1.53 -12.35 0.66
N TYR A 118 -0.97 -12.05 -0.51
CA TYR A 118 0.00 -12.94 -1.15
C TYR A 118 1.32 -13.03 -0.39
N ALA A 119 1.82 -11.94 0.19
CA ALA A 119 3.04 -11.96 0.99
C ALA A 119 2.87 -12.82 2.26
N GLU A 120 1.70 -12.75 2.90
CA GLU A 120 1.33 -13.60 4.04
C GLU A 120 1.26 -15.08 3.61
N ALA A 121 0.61 -15.38 2.49
CA ALA A 121 0.58 -16.73 1.94
C ALA A 121 2.00 -17.25 1.61
N TYR A 122 2.86 -16.41 1.04
CA TYR A 122 4.25 -16.77 0.76
C TYR A 122 5.02 -17.10 2.05
N ALA A 123 4.87 -16.26 3.08
CA ALA A 123 5.48 -16.48 4.39
C ALA A 123 5.00 -17.78 5.05
N ALA A 124 3.76 -18.19 4.80
CA ALA A 124 3.18 -19.44 5.26
C ALA A 124 3.58 -20.67 4.42
N GLY A 125 4.38 -20.50 3.35
CA GLY A 125 4.94 -21.60 2.55
C GLY A 125 4.25 -21.86 1.21
N TYR A 126 3.50 -20.90 0.68
CA TYR A 126 2.91 -20.97 -0.66
C TYR A 126 3.79 -20.21 -1.67
N PRO A 127 4.80 -20.86 -2.29
CA PRO A 127 5.76 -20.17 -3.16
C PRO A 127 5.09 -19.55 -4.40
N GLU A 128 3.99 -20.16 -4.87
CA GLU A 128 3.17 -19.65 -5.97
C GLU A 128 2.60 -18.24 -5.72
N ALA A 129 2.55 -17.78 -4.46
CA ALA A 129 2.11 -16.43 -4.15
C ALA A 129 3.12 -15.36 -4.62
N ALA A 130 4.41 -15.69 -4.75
CA ALA A 130 5.41 -14.78 -5.30
C ALA A 130 5.13 -14.48 -6.77
N ASP A 131 4.85 -15.51 -7.58
CA ASP A 131 4.48 -15.35 -8.99
C ASP A 131 3.23 -14.47 -9.14
N ARG A 132 2.27 -14.62 -8.22
CA ARG A 132 1.05 -13.80 -8.21
C ARG A 132 1.32 -12.33 -7.87
N ILE A 133 2.28 -12.05 -7.00
CA ILE A 133 2.68 -10.66 -6.71
C ILE A 133 3.29 -10.03 -7.95
N ASP A 134 4.17 -10.76 -8.67
CA ASP A 134 4.79 -10.27 -9.89
C ASP A 134 3.75 -10.00 -10.98
N GLU A 135 2.80 -10.92 -11.20
CA GLU A 135 1.67 -10.75 -12.12
C GLU A 135 0.81 -9.52 -11.78
N LEU A 136 0.46 -9.36 -10.51
CA LEU A 136 -0.33 -8.25 -10.00
C LEU A 136 0.36 -6.89 -10.24
N LEU A 137 1.66 -6.81 -9.95
CA LEU A 137 2.47 -5.60 -10.13
C LEU A 137 2.65 -5.26 -11.61
N ALA A 138 2.90 -6.25 -12.46
CA ALA A 138 3.00 -6.07 -13.91
C ALA A 138 1.69 -5.53 -14.50
N GLY A 139 0.55 -6.12 -14.10
CA GLY A 139 -0.77 -5.64 -14.49
C GLY A 139 -1.05 -4.21 -14.03
N PHE A 140 -0.61 -3.83 -12.82
CA PHE A 140 -0.75 -2.46 -12.32
C PHE A 140 0.14 -1.45 -13.06
N ALA A 141 1.38 -1.82 -13.40
CA ALA A 141 2.30 -0.97 -14.15
C ALA A 141 1.77 -0.67 -15.57
N GLY A 142 1.29 -1.69 -16.28
CA GLY A 142 0.70 -1.53 -17.61
C GLY A 142 -0.47 -0.53 -17.63
N ARG A 143 -1.37 -0.61 -16.64
CA ARG A 143 -2.51 0.31 -16.49
C ARG A 143 -2.10 1.76 -16.17
N ARG A 144 -0.92 1.98 -15.57
CA ARG A 144 -0.37 3.34 -15.33
C ARG A 144 0.27 3.95 -16.57
N GLU A 145 0.72 3.13 -17.51
CA GLU A 145 1.35 3.57 -18.76
C GLU A 145 0.32 4.04 -19.80
N GLU A 146 -0.91 3.53 -19.73
CA GLU A 146 -2.04 3.93 -20.61
C GLU A 146 -2.62 5.32 -20.28
N LEU A 147 -2.38 5.86 -19.09
CA LEU A 147 -2.63 7.28 -18.82
C LEU A 147 -1.64 8.11 -19.63
N PRO A 148 -2.08 9.11 -20.43
CA PRO A 148 -1.17 9.96 -21.17
C PRO A 148 -0.19 10.60 -20.19
N ARG A 149 1.05 10.12 -20.16
CA ARG A 149 2.15 10.85 -19.57
C ARG A 149 2.37 12.04 -20.47
N GLU A 150 1.70 13.16 -20.20
CA GLU A 150 2.13 14.43 -20.74
C GLU A 150 3.62 14.56 -20.38
N PRO A 151 4.53 14.63 -21.38
CA PRO A 151 5.93 14.85 -21.06
C PRO A 151 5.98 16.15 -20.25
N PRO A 152 6.68 16.18 -19.09
CA PRO A 152 6.77 17.41 -18.33
C PRO A 152 7.31 18.47 -19.27
N ALA A 153 6.56 19.57 -19.44
CA ALA A 153 6.98 20.70 -20.26
C ALA A 153 8.41 21.03 -19.84
N ARG A 154 9.38 20.72 -20.72
CA ARG A 154 10.80 20.84 -20.39
C ARG A 154 11.09 22.31 -20.19
N CYS A 155 11.24 22.72 -18.95
CA CYS A 155 11.58 24.09 -18.62
C CYS A 155 12.96 24.42 -19.22
N THR A 156 13.02 25.38 -20.15
CA THR A 156 14.23 25.82 -20.86
C THR A 156 14.89 27.05 -20.22
N HIS A 157 14.40 27.49 -19.06
CA HIS A 157 14.75 28.77 -18.44
C HIS A 157 16.26 28.96 -18.24
N VAL A 158 16.99 27.94 -17.75
CA VAL A 158 18.45 28.03 -17.58
C VAL A 158 19.19 28.14 -18.92
N ARG A 159 18.72 27.44 -19.96
CA ARG A 159 19.33 27.46 -21.30
C ARG A 159 19.12 28.77 -22.05
N GLU A 160 17.95 29.39 -21.87
CA GLU A 160 17.61 30.67 -22.49
C GLU A 160 18.37 31.83 -21.83
N LEU A 161 18.55 31.78 -20.51
CA LEU A 161 19.24 32.82 -19.75
C LEU A 161 20.75 32.74 -19.85
N ALA A 162 21.28 31.53 -20.05
CA ALA A 162 22.70 31.30 -20.16
C ALA A 162 23.09 30.96 -21.60
N SER A 163 23.10 31.97 -22.47
CA SER A 163 23.83 31.88 -23.72
C SER A 163 25.31 31.57 -23.43
N ALA A 164 25.86 30.59 -24.15
CA ALA A 164 27.01 29.78 -23.75
C ALA A 164 28.37 30.49 -23.57
N ASN A 165 28.47 31.82 -23.58
CA ASN A 165 29.75 32.55 -23.48
C ASN A 165 29.65 33.91 -22.76
N GLU A 166 28.56 34.20 -22.05
CA GLU A 166 28.43 35.47 -21.32
C GLU A 166 28.85 35.29 -19.85
N VAL A 167 29.64 36.23 -19.33
CA VAL A 167 30.01 36.27 -17.90
C VAL A 167 28.74 36.61 -17.12
N LEU A 168 28.13 35.60 -16.50
CA LEU A 168 26.94 35.76 -15.68
C LEU A 168 27.26 36.62 -14.45
N SER A 169 26.43 37.64 -14.20
CA SER A 169 26.52 38.42 -12.96
C SER A 169 26.11 37.58 -11.74
N ASP A 170 26.62 37.94 -10.55
CA ASP A 170 26.27 37.30 -9.27
C ASP A 170 24.76 37.23 -9.03
N GLU A 171 24.03 38.28 -9.42
CA GLU A 171 22.58 38.33 -9.27
C GLU A 171 21.89 37.29 -10.17
N ARG A 172 22.38 37.12 -11.40
CA ARG A 172 21.85 36.14 -12.35
C ARG A 172 22.15 34.71 -11.91
N ILE A 173 23.32 34.46 -11.32
CA ILE A 173 23.68 33.16 -10.73
C ILE A 173 22.73 32.80 -9.58
N ARG A 174 22.39 33.76 -8.70
CA ARG A 174 21.43 33.55 -7.61
C ARG A 174 20.02 33.28 -8.11
N GLU A 175 19.59 33.98 -9.15
CA GLU A 175 18.29 33.78 -9.79
C GLU A 175 18.18 32.38 -10.41
N LEU A 176 19.19 31.96 -11.19
CA LEU A 176 19.27 30.64 -11.80
C LEU A 176 19.33 29.52 -10.76
N SER A 177 20.12 29.71 -9.70
CA SER A 177 20.22 28.76 -8.57
C SER A 177 18.86 28.57 -7.87
N ARG A 178 18.14 29.67 -7.62
CA ARG A 178 16.82 29.63 -6.97
C ARG A 178 15.78 28.90 -7.83
N HIS A 179 15.85 29.07 -9.15
CA HIS A 179 14.99 28.35 -10.09
C HIS A 179 15.37 26.86 -10.20
N ALA A 180 16.66 26.56 -10.36
CA ALA A 180 17.18 25.19 -10.44
C ALA A 180 16.88 24.37 -9.17
N ALA A 181 16.90 24.99 -7.99
CA ALA A 181 16.52 24.35 -6.73
C ALA A 181 15.05 23.90 -6.68
N ARG A 182 14.19 24.41 -7.58
CA ARG A 182 12.75 24.11 -7.65
C ARG A 182 12.34 23.40 -8.94
N CYS A 183 13.26 23.20 -9.88
CA CYS A 183 13.00 22.61 -11.18
C CYS A 183 14.07 21.55 -11.54
N ILE A 184 13.68 20.27 -11.51
CA ILE A 184 14.61 19.15 -11.72
C ILE A 184 15.23 19.13 -13.11
N THR A 185 14.52 19.64 -14.14
CA THR A 185 15.01 19.74 -15.51
C THR A 185 16.12 20.81 -15.64
N CYS A 186 15.93 21.95 -14.99
CA CYS A 186 16.89 23.05 -14.99
C CYS A 186 18.09 22.81 -14.06
N LEU A 187 17.97 21.93 -13.06
CA LEU A 187 19.09 21.57 -12.18
C LEU A 187 20.25 20.93 -12.95
N ALA A 188 19.94 20.01 -13.87
CA ALA A 188 20.97 19.35 -14.68
C ALA A 188 21.70 20.33 -15.60
N ASP A 189 20.95 21.24 -16.26
CA ASP A 189 21.52 22.27 -17.12
C ASP A 189 22.38 23.27 -16.32
N PHE A 190 21.94 23.65 -15.12
CA PHE A 190 22.71 24.55 -14.24
C PHE A 190 24.02 23.93 -13.75
N VAL A 191 24.00 22.64 -13.38
CA VAL A 191 25.22 21.92 -12.99
C VAL A 191 26.20 21.79 -14.17
N ALA A 192 25.70 21.56 -15.38
CA ALA A 192 26.54 21.50 -16.58
C ALA A 192 27.22 22.85 -16.84
N LEU A 193 26.51 23.95 -16.66
CA LEU A 193 27.03 25.31 -16.81
C LEU A 193 28.13 25.64 -15.79
N LEU A 194 27.93 25.27 -14.52
CA LEU A 194 28.96 25.47 -13.49
C LEU A 194 30.23 24.66 -13.80
N LYS A 195 30.07 23.43 -14.31
CA LYS A 195 31.21 22.60 -14.72
C LYS A 195 31.99 23.23 -15.88
N SER A 196 31.32 23.73 -16.91
CA SER A 196 31.99 24.42 -18.02
C SER A 196 32.69 25.71 -17.57
N ALA A 197 32.08 26.48 -16.67
CA ALA A 197 32.70 27.68 -16.11
C ALA A 197 33.95 27.33 -15.28
N SER A 198 33.89 26.26 -14.47
CA SER A 198 35.03 25.82 -13.67
C SER A 198 36.20 25.31 -14.53
N ALA A 199 35.92 24.68 -15.67
CA ALA A 199 36.93 24.21 -16.61
C ALA A 199 37.61 25.34 -17.41
N ALA A 200 36.99 26.52 -17.51
CA ALA A 200 37.54 27.68 -18.20
C ALA A 200 38.45 28.55 -17.30
N LEU A 201 38.50 28.30 -15.98
CA LEU A 201 39.39 28.99 -15.08
C LEU A 201 40.82 28.43 -15.22
N PRO A 202 41.86 29.27 -15.41
CA PRO A 202 43.23 28.80 -15.36
C PRO A 202 43.48 28.24 -13.96
N SER A 203 43.93 26.99 -13.89
CA SER A 203 44.38 26.33 -12.66
C SER A 203 45.68 26.99 -12.16
N GLY A 204 45.54 28.19 -11.59
CA GLY A 204 46.58 28.87 -10.83
C GLY A 204 46.61 28.28 -9.43
N THR A 205 47.80 27.89 -8.99
CA THR A 205 48.06 27.50 -7.60
C THR A 205 47.63 28.64 -6.69
N VAL A 206 46.55 28.44 -5.92
CA VAL A 206 46.20 29.32 -4.81
C VAL A 206 47.32 29.19 -3.79
N THR A 207 48.23 30.15 -3.75
CA THR A 207 49.22 30.26 -2.68
C THR A 207 48.45 30.54 -1.39
N ASP A 208 48.53 29.62 -0.43
CA ASP A 208 47.97 29.76 0.91
C ASP A 208 48.69 30.92 1.62
N PRO A 209 47.99 32.03 1.95
CA PRO A 209 48.60 33.17 2.62
C PRO A 209 49.02 32.89 4.08
N PHE A 210 48.78 31.67 4.61
CA PHE A 210 49.11 31.27 5.98
C PHE A 210 50.16 30.16 6.10
N ALA A 211 50.80 29.75 5.00
CA ALA A 211 51.95 28.85 5.07
C ALA A 211 53.15 29.59 5.70
N GLN A 212 53.40 29.37 6.99
CA GLN A 212 54.62 29.83 7.67
C GLN A 212 55.76 28.84 7.43
N ASP A 213 56.95 29.36 7.11
CA ASP A 213 58.22 28.61 6.93
C ASP A 213 58.70 27.88 8.20
#